data_AF-E3CX26-F1
#
_entry.id   AF-E3CX26-F1
#
_cell.length_a   1.000
_cell.length_b   1.000
_cell.length_c   1.000
_cell.angle_alpha   90.00
_cell.angle_beta   90.00
_cell.angle_gamma   90.00
#
_symmetry.space_group_name_H-M   'P 1'
#
loop_
_entity.id
_entity.type
_entity.pdbx_description
1 polymer ?
#
loop_
_entity_poly.entity_id
_entity_poly.type
_entity_poly.pdbx_seq_one_letter_code
_entity_poly.pdbx_strand_id
1 'polypeptide(L)'
;MKQFEWLSTGLLAPLPDQEERLSPPNDGEPLVLVYLPWNHRLLGVRLLGRFDAWYVGRSGPRVQWREVFLYPDLPAALTLEGERVELPAPGVNQLLATLQAHVAPPGDHGKTESFLAECLTRSKNPALSGEEDRPWRRMAYCGIRSALFWNDRACLTRIALWLREARDAFGPSSGIRLWKRFPPSLEEDVVQDLAALGFLPERIRQLDLEDTNPCVLRNDRGYLIQFWNSTHDEPGLEGTSLRLLLFVPLTAWTDLRGKHGLSLKEMVHAAWGYADAYETWRSWRFYGLEIPTEKGKTATAV
;
A
#
# COMPACT_ATOMS: atom_id res chain seq x y z
N MET A 1 23.86 13.41 -6.39
CA MET A 1 23.29 12.89 -5.13
C MET A 1 22.73 14.06 -4.34
N LYS A 2 21.48 14.00 -3.91
CA LYS A 2 20.85 15.03 -3.07
C LYS A 2 21.29 14.88 -1.63
N GLN A 3 21.59 16.00 -0.96
CA GLN A 3 22.09 16.01 0.40
C GLN A 3 21.19 16.81 1.32
N PHE A 4 21.03 16.34 2.55
CA PHE A 4 20.26 17.01 3.60
C PHE A 4 20.97 16.94 4.94
N GLU A 5 20.74 17.94 5.78
CA GLU A 5 21.03 17.88 7.21
C GLU A 5 19.73 17.69 7.99
N TRP A 6 19.73 16.74 8.92
CA TRP A 6 18.64 16.57 9.86
C TRP A 6 18.72 17.61 10.98
N LEU A 7 17.69 18.45 11.09
CA LEU A 7 17.60 19.46 12.14
C LEU A 7 16.86 18.91 13.35
N SER A 8 17.27 19.34 14.55
CA SER A 8 16.58 19.02 15.81
C SER A 8 15.13 19.53 15.86
N THR A 9 14.76 20.46 14.97
CA THR A 9 13.39 20.97 14.79
C THR A 9 12.46 19.99 14.08
N GLY A 10 12.98 18.85 13.60
CA GLY A 10 12.19 17.88 12.86
C GLY A 10 12.17 18.11 11.34
N LEU A 11 13.03 19.01 10.84
CA LEU A 11 13.07 19.44 9.43
C LEU A 11 14.34 18.97 8.72
N LEU A 12 14.24 18.80 7.40
CA LEU A 12 15.37 18.51 6.53
C LEU A 12 15.86 19.80 5.87
N ALA A 13 17.08 20.21 6.17
CA ALA A 13 17.73 21.33 5.49
C ALA A 13 18.46 20.80 4.25
N PRO A 14 18.14 21.28 3.03
CA PRO A 14 18.89 20.88 1.85
C PRO A 14 20.32 21.43 1.91
N LEU A 15 21.28 20.59 1.55
CA LEU A 15 22.68 20.96 1.43
C LEU A 15 23.09 21.03 -0.05
N PRO A 16 24.17 21.76 -0.39
CA PRO A 16 24.71 21.75 -1.74
C PRO A 16 25.04 20.33 -2.21
N ASP A 17 24.72 20.02 -3.47
CA ASP A 17 25.07 18.73 -4.06
C ASP A 17 26.61 18.64 -4.14
N GLN A 18 27.21 17.76 -3.33
CA GLN A 18 28.64 17.47 -3.36
C GLN A 18 28.89 16.00 -3.74
N GLU A 19 30.02 15.77 -4.41
CA GLU A 19 30.52 14.41 -4.62
C GLU A 19 31.12 13.89 -3.32
N GLU A 20 30.48 12.88 -2.74
CA GLU A 20 31.02 12.17 -1.58
C GLU A 20 31.38 10.74 -1.99
N ARG A 21 32.60 10.31 -1.62
CA ARG A 21 33.02 8.92 -1.83
C ARG A 21 32.34 8.05 -0.80
N LEU A 22 31.23 7.43 -1.20
CA LEU A 22 30.48 6.49 -0.39
C LEU A 22 30.73 5.06 -0.89
N SER A 23 30.71 4.10 0.04
CA SER A 23 30.71 2.66 -0.25
C SER A 23 29.36 2.09 0.20
N PRO A 24 28.31 2.20 -0.64
CA PRO A 24 26.98 1.70 -0.32
C PRO A 24 26.95 0.17 -0.25
N PRO A 25 26.04 -0.43 0.52
CA PRO A 25 25.82 -1.88 0.50
C PRO A 25 25.34 -2.36 -0.87
N ASN A 26 25.67 -3.61 -1.20
CA ASN A 26 25.14 -4.32 -2.38
C ASN A 26 25.35 -3.59 -3.71
N ASP A 27 26.45 -2.83 -3.84
CA ASP A 27 26.79 -2.03 -5.01
C ASP A 27 25.67 -1.06 -5.45
N GLY A 28 24.86 -0.60 -4.50
CA GLY A 28 23.77 0.35 -4.76
C GLY A 28 24.27 1.69 -5.27
N GLU A 29 23.47 2.39 -6.06
CA GLU A 29 23.80 3.76 -6.48
C GLU A 29 23.29 4.77 -5.44
N PRO A 30 24.15 5.59 -4.83
CA PRO A 30 23.73 6.54 -3.80
C PRO A 30 23.06 7.77 -4.43
N LEU A 31 21.81 8.01 -4.05
CA LEU A 31 20.99 9.08 -4.65
C LEU A 31 20.61 10.15 -3.62
N VAL A 32 20.41 9.78 -2.36
CA VAL A 32 20.06 10.68 -1.27
C VAL A 32 20.94 10.41 -0.06
N LEU A 33 21.48 11.47 0.55
CA LEU A 33 22.25 11.40 1.78
C LEU A 33 21.68 12.37 2.80
N VAL A 34 21.51 11.91 4.04
CA VAL A 34 21.09 12.74 5.17
C VAL A 34 22.13 12.62 6.28
N TYR A 35 22.65 13.74 6.75
CA TYR A 35 23.49 13.80 7.94
C TYR A 35 22.61 13.78 9.19
N LEU A 36 22.91 12.85 10.09
CA LEU A 36 22.21 12.62 11.34
C LEU A 36 23.14 12.95 12.53
N PRO A 37 22.59 13.13 13.75
CA PRO A 37 23.37 13.33 14.96
C PRO A 37 24.41 12.22 15.23
N TRP A 38 25.40 12.53 16.05
CA TRP A 38 26.50 11.62 16.42
C TRP A 38 27.26 11.05 15.21
N ASN A 39 27.46 11.88 14.18
CA ASN A 39 28.13 11.51 12.93
C ASN A 39 27.48 10.33 12.19
N HIS A 40 26.17 10.12 12.35
CA HIS A 40 25.46 9.12 11.56
C HIS A 40 25.02 9.68 10.21
N ARG A 41 24.72 8.78 9.29
CA ARG A 41 24.23 9.08 7.95
C ARG A 41 23.10 8.14 7.62
N LEU A 42 22.05 8.68 6.99
CA LEU A 42 21.02 7.91 6.33
C LEU A 42 21.25 8.02 4.82
N LEU A 43 21.33 6.89 4.15
CA LEU A 43 21.66 6.76 2.73
C LEU A 43 20.49 6.12 2.00
N GLY A 44 19.90 6.87 1.07
CA GLY A 44 18.93 6.38 0.10
C GLY A 44 19.65 5.95 -1.18
N VAL A 45 19.48 4.70 -1.57
CA VAL A 45 20.15 4.11 -2.74
C VAL A 45 19.15 3.53 -3.73
N ARG A 46 19.56 3.47 -5.00
CA ARG A 46 18.92 2.64 -6.02
C ARG A 46 19.67 1.32 -6.13
N LEU A 47 19.00 0.22 -5.77
CA LEU A 47 19.50 -1.14 -5.92
C LEU A 47 19.03 -1.74 -7.24
N LEU A 48 19.93 -2.44 -7.93
CA LEU A 48 19.65 -3.18 -9.17
C LEU A 48 18.92 -2.33 -10.23
N GLY A 49 19.16 -1.02 -10.23
CA GLY A 49 18.54 -0.06 -11.14
C GLY A 49 17.04 0.20 -10.93
N ARG A 50 16.36 -0.44 -9.96
CA ARG A 50 14.89 -0.42 -9.86
C ARG A 50 14.29 -0.37 -8.46
N PHE A 51 15.06 -0.72 -7.43
CA PHE A 51 14.55 -0.75 -6.06
C PHE A 51 15.12 0.41 -5.26
N ASP A 52 14.28 1.07 -4.47
CA ASP A 52 14.71 1.99 -3.45
C ASP A 52 15.07 1.23 -2.16
N ALA A 53 16.15 1.62 -1.50
CA ALA A 53 16.52 1.09 -0.19
C ALA A 53 17.16 2.17 0.66
N TRP A 54 17.02 2.04 1.98
CA TRP A 54 17.54 2.99 2.95
C TRP A 54 18.48 2.29 3.92
N TYR A 55 19.62 2.92 4.17
CA TYR A 55 20.65 2.40 5.06
C TYR A 55 21.09 3.46 6.04
N VAL A 56 21.26 3.10 7.31
CA VAL A 56 21.85 3.96 8.33
C VAL A 56 23.23 3.45 8.70
N GLY A 57 24.20 4.35 8.84
CA GLY A 57 25.57 4.00 9.20
C GLY A 57 26.31 5.15 9.86
N ARG A 58 27.34 4.83 10.64
CA ARG A 58 28.20 5.83 11.28
C ARG A 58 29.33 6.23 10.33
N SER A 59 29.56 7.54 10.19
CA SER A 59 30.63 8.10 9.36
C SER A 59 31.99 7.58 9.82
N GLY A 60 32.85 7.19 8.87
CA GLY A 60 34.19 6.73 9.17
C GLY A 60 34.82 5.93 8.02
N PRO A 61 36.10 5.52 8.15
CA PRO A 61 36.82 4.79 7.11
C PRO A 61 36.26 3.40 6.82
N ARG A 62 35.46 2.83 7.73
CA ARG A 62 34.71 1.58 7.53
C ARG A 62 33.29 1.75 8.07
N VAL A 63 32.40 2.25 7.21
CA VAL A 63 30.98 2.41 7.57
C VAL A 63 30.33 1.03 7.59
N GLN A 64 29.74 0.67 8.73
CA GLN A 64 28.81 -0.45 8.81
C GLN A 64 27.41 0.08 8.57
N TRP A 65 26.82 -0.33 7.46
CA TRP A 65 25.46 0.03 7.09
C TRP A 65 24.47 -0.99 7.63
N ARG A 66 23.37 -0.50 8.17
CA ARG A 66 22.21 -1.28 8.58
C ARG A 66 21.02 -0.84 7.74
N GLU A 67 20.33 -1.76 7.11
CA GLU A 67 19.09 -1.46 6.39
C GLU A 67 18.02 -0.94 7.34
N VAL A 68 17.25 0.05 6.89
CA VAL A 68 16.11 0.61 7.59
C VAL A 68 14.96 0.80 6.61
N PHE A 69 13.74 0.76 7.12
CA PHE A 69 12.53 0.91 6.29
C PHE A 69 11.84 2.22 6.60
N LEU A 70 11.59 2.99 5.56
CA LEU A 70 10.81 4.21 5.61
C LEU A 70 9.46 3.96 4.96
N TYR A 71 8.38 4.35 5.64
CA TYR A 71 7.02 4.14 5.17
C TYR A 71 6.31 5.47 4.97
N PRO A 72 5.55 5.65 3.87
CA PRO A 72 4.82 6.88 3.64
C PRO A 72 3.79 7.16 4.74
N ASP A 73 3.69 8.44 5.13
CA ASP A 73 2.79 8.97 6.18
C ASP A 73 3.05 8.43 7.59
N LEU A 74 4.11 7.65 7.78
CA LEU A 74 4.50 7.16 9.10
C LEU A 74 5.82 7.82 9.52
N PRO A 75 5.94 8.22 10.80
CA PRO A 75 7.23 8.59 11.34
C PRO A 75 8.16 7.37 11.38
N ALA A 76 9.46 7.60 11.28
CA ALA A 76 10.48 6.56 11.43
C ALA A 76 11.32 6.84 12.69
N ALA A 77 11.52 5.82 13.52
CA ALA A 77 12.39 5.91 14.68
C ALA A 77 13.71 5.19 14.39
N LEU A 78 14.82 5.92 14.48
CA LEU A 78 16.17 5.38 14.32
C LEU A 78 16.87 5.32 15.68
N THR A 79 17.38 4.16 16.05
CA THR A 79 18.25 4.04 17.24
C THR A 79 19.70 4.28 16.82
N LEU A 80 20.30 5.37 17.31
CA LEU A 80 21.67 5.83 17.05
C LEU A 80 22.40 5.98 18.39
N GLU A 81 23.54 5.31 18.59
CA GLU A 81 24.30 5.34 19.86
C GLU A 81 23.46 5.07 21.13
N GLY A 82 22.37 4.29 21.00
CA GLY A 82 21.45 4.01 22.11
C GLY A 82 20.34 5.04 22.31
N GLU A 83 20.37 6.17 21.61
CA GLU A 83 19.31 7.18 21.62
C GLU A 83 18.34 7.03 20.44
N ARG A 84 17.08 7.40 20.66
CA ARG A 84 16.02 7.35 19.65
C ARG A 84 15.92 8.70 18.94
N VAL A 85 16.19 8.72 17.65
CA VAL A 85 15.95 9.85 16.75
C VAL A 85 14.67 9.61 15.98
N GLU A 86 13.71 10.52 16.11
CA GLU A 86 12.45 10.44 15.38
C GLU A 86 12.50 11.32 14.13
N LEU A 87 12.26 10.69 12.99
CA LEU A 87 11.96 11.34 11.72
C LEU A 87 10.43 11.45 11.61
N PRO A 88 9.84 12.65 11.66
CA PRO A 88 8.41 12.84 11.54
C PRO A 88 7.95 12.52 10.12
N ALA A 89 6.67 12.15 9.99
CA ALA A 89 6.08 11.72 8.72
C ALA A 89 6.32 12.69 7.53
N PRO A 90 6.26 14.04 7.69
CA PRO A 90 6.57 14.95 6.59
C PRO A 90 8.03 14.82 6.09
N GLY A 91 8.99 14.65 7.00
CA GLY A 91 10.40 14.46 6.64
C GLY A 91 10.62 13.11 5.94
N VAL A 92 9.98 12.05 6.44
CA VAL A 92 10.00 10.73 5.79
C VAL A 92 9.43 10.81 4.36
N ASN A 93 8.29 11.47 4.19
CA ASN A 93 7.67 11.67 2.88
C ASN A 93 8.60 12.46 1.92
N GLN A 94 9.28 13.49 2.40
CA GLN A 94 10.24 14.26 1.60
C GLN A 94 11.44 13.40 1.15
N LEU A 95 11.97 12.55 2.04
CA LEU A 95 13.05 11.62 1.71
C LEU A 95 12.64 10.59 0.67
N LEU A 96 11.49 9.95 0.89
CA LEU A 96 10.91 9.00 -0.06
C LEU A 96 10.70 9.66 -1.42
N ALA A 97 10.12 10.85 -1.47
CA ALA A 97 9.93 11.59 -2.70
C ALA A 97 11.23 11.95 -3.41
N THR A 98 12.25 12.35 -2.66
CA THR A 98 13.55 12.69 -3.25
C THR A 98 14.22 11.46 -3.85
N LEU A 99 14.17 10.31 -3.18
CA LEU A 99 14.77 9.07 -3.69
C LEU A 99 13.97 8.53 -4.89
N GLN A 100 12.67 8.38 -4.73
CA GLN A 100 11.79 7.74 -5.73
C GLN A 100 11.64 8.58 -7.01
N ALA A 101 11.87 9.90 -6.96
CA ALA A 101 11.96 10.74 -8.17
C ALA A 101 13.09 10.32 -9.13
N HIS A 102 14.09 9.59 -8.63
CA HIS A 102 15.24 9.11 -9.42
C HIS A 102 15.18 7.60 -9.72
N VAL A 103 14.09 6.93 -9.32
CA VAL A 103 13.90 5.49 -9.53
C VAL A 103 12.68 5.27 -10.42
N ALA A 104 12.83 4.43 -11.45
CA ALA A 104 11.68 4.03 -12.25
C ALA A 104 10.80 3.06 -11.43
N PRO A 105 9.47 3.19 -11.47
CA PRO A 105 8.57 2.25 -10.79
C PRO A 105 8.81 0.82 -11.30
N PRO A 106 8.86 -0.19 -10.42
CA PRO A 106 9.10 -1.56 -10.85
C PRO A 106 7.95 -2.08 -11.73
N GLY A 107 8.22 -3.13 -12.53
CA GLY A 107 7.24 -3.70 -13.47
C GLY A 107 7.22 -3.07 -14.86
N ASP A 108 6.44 -3.68 -15.76
CA ASP A 108 6.34 -3.31 -17.18
C ASP A 108 5.12 -2.43 -17.46
N HIS A 109 5.35 -1.26 -18.07
CA HIS A 109 4.29 -0.30 -18.37
C HIS A 109 3.27 -0.85 -19.38
N GLY A 110 3.73 -1.42 -20.50
CA GLY A 110 2.86 -1.86 -21.58
C GLY A 110 1.92 -3.00 -21.17
N LYS A 111 2.42 -3.96 -20.40
CA LYS A 111 1.61 -5.06 -19.83
C LYS A 111 0.58 -4.53 -18.84
N THR A 112 0.97 -3.55 -18.02
CA THR A 112 0.07 -2.93 -17.04
C THR A 112 -1.08 -2.21 -17.73
N GLU A 113 -0.79 -1.35 -18.71
CA GLU A 113 -1.81 -0.65 -19.49
C GLU A 113 -2.73 -1.61 -20.23
N SER A 114 -2.17 -2.65 -20.87
CA SER A 114 -2.96 -3.65 -21.58
C SER A 114 -3.95 -4.37 -20.66
N PHE A 115 -3.51 -4.76 -19.45
CA PHE A 115 -4.37 -5.44 -18.47
C PHE A 115 -5.43 -4.49 -17.88
N LEU A 116 -5.06 -3.24 -17.60
CA LEU A 116 -6.00 -2.23 -17.14
C LEU A 116 -7.09 -1.97 -18.18
N ALA A 117 -6.72 -1.79 -19.45
CA ALA A 117 -7.65 -1.62 -20.56
C ALA A 117 -8.58 -2.85 -20.72
N GLU A 118 -8.06 -4.07 -20.60
CA GLU A 118 -8.87 -5.29 -20.60
C GLU A 118 -9.90 -5.28 -19.46
N CYS A 119 -9.52 -4.84 -18.26
CA CYS A 119 -10.45 -4.76 -17.14
C CYS A 119 -11.55 -3.73 -17.37
N LEU A 120 -11.20 -2.57 -17.92
CA LEU A 120 -12.16 -1.50 -18.18
C LEU A 120 -13.12 -1.82 -19.33
N THR A 121 -12.64 -2.47 -20.38
CA THR A 121 -13.50 -2.92 -21.51
C THR A 121 -14.51 -3.98 -21.10
N ARG A 122 -14.18 -4.80 -20.09
CA ARG A 122 -15.09 -5.81 -19.51
C ARG A 122 -15.89 -5.31 -18.32
N SER A 123 -15.79 -4.02 -17.97
CA SER A 123 -16.51 -3.45 -16.84
C SER A 123 -18.00 -3.37 -17.11
N LYS A 124 -18.83 -3.71 -16.12
CA LYS A 124 -20.27 -3.48 -16.14
C LYS A 124 -20.61 -1.98 -16.13
N ASN A 125 -19.70 -1.16 -15.62
CA ASN A 125 -19.74 0.30 -15.69
C ASN A 125 -18.55 0.78 -16.54
N PRO A 126 -18.71 0.89 -17.87
CA PRO A 126 -17.61 1.32 -18.73
C PRO A 126 -17.14 2.72 -18.34
N ALA A 127 -15.82 2.92 -18.33
CA ALA A 127 -15.24 4.22 -18.02
C ALA A 127 -15.71 5.27 -19.04
N LEU A 128 -16.25 6.38 -18.56
CA LEU A 128 -16.63 7.50 -19.42
C LEU A 128 -15.39 8.25 -19.89
N SER A 129 -15.48 8.94 -21.04
CA SER A 129 -14.42 9.83 -21.49
C SER A 129 -14.13 10.89 -20.42
N GLY A 130 -12.85 11.16 -20.14
CA GLY A 130 -12.42 12.07 -19.07
C GLY A 130 -12.24 11.43 -17.69
N GLU A 131 -12.42 10.12 -17.53
CA GLU A 131 -12.07 9.42 -16.28
C GLU A 131 -10.56 9.13 -16.10
N GLU A 132 -9.72 9.61 -17.02
CA GLU A 132 -8.28 9.33 -17.02
C GLU A 132 -7.55 9.90 -15.79
N ASP A 133 -8.02 11.06 -15.31
CA ASP A 133 -7.44 11.73 -14.14
C ASP A 133 -8.04 11.26 -12.81
N ARG A 134 -8.94 10.26 -12.83
CA ARG A 134 -9.55 9.78 -11.60
C ARG A 134 -8.48 9.11 -10.70
N PRO A 135 -8.45 9.43 -9.39
CA PRO A 135 -7.49 8.83 -8.45
C PRO A 135 -7.48 7.29 -8.46
N TRP A 136 -8.64 6.66 -8.69
CA TRP A 136 -8.76 5.20 -8.73
C TRP A 136 -7.96 4.57 -9.88
N ARG A 137 -7.78 5.26 -11.03
CA ARG A 137 -7.05 4.72 -12.19
C ARG A 137 -5.56 4.64 -11.88
N ARG A 138 -5.01 5.69 -11.27
CA ARG A 138 -3.62 5.71 -10.75
C ARG A 138 -3.39 4.59 -9.76
N MET A 139 -4.36 4.40 -8.88
CA MET A 139 -4.34 3.37 -7.86
C MET A 139 -4.35 1.96 -8.45
N ALA A 140 -5.28 1.69 -9.36
CA ALA A 140 -5.37 0.44 -10.10
C ALA A 140 -4.09 0.14 -10.89
N TYR A 141 -3.55 1.16 -11.58
CA TYR A 141 -2.29 1.05 -12.32
C TYR A 141 -1.15 0.58 -11.43
N CYS A 142 -0.96 1.22 -10.27
CA CYS A 142 0.09 0.84 -9.33
C CYS A 142 -0.10 -0.61 -8.83
N GLY A 143 -1.32 -0.95 -8.40
CA GLY A 143 -1.66 -2.29 -7.93
C GLY A 143 -1.41 -3.38 -8.98
N ILE A 144 -1.90 -3.19 -10.21
CA ILE A 144 -1.69 -4.12 -11.33
C ILE A 144 -0.20 -4.27 -11.63
N ARG A 145 0.52 -3.15 -11.70
CA ARG A 145 1.95 -3.16 -12.05
C ARG A 145 2.78 -3.91 -11.01
N SER A 146 2.51 -3.67 -9.73
CA SER A 146 3.14 -4.41 -8.63
C SER A 146 2.79 -5.91 -8.68
N ALA A 147 1.52 -6.25 -8.85
CA ALA A 147 1.09 -7.64 -8.90
C ALA A 147 1.66 -8.40 -10.11
N LEU A 148 1.77 -7.76 -11.28
CA LEU A 148 2.47 -8.32 -12.46
C LEU A 148 3.96 -8.50 -12.20
N PHE A 149 4.59 -7.52 -11.54
CA PHE A 149 6.03 -7.56 -11.24
C PHE A 149 6.38 -8.72 -10.29
N TRP A 150 5.57 -8.93 -9.24
CA TRP A 150 5.73 -10.03 -8.29
C TRP A 150 5.11 -11.36 -8.75
N ASN A 151 4.48 -11.38 -9.93
CA ASN A 151 3.71 -12.53 -10.44
C ASN A 151 2.60 -12.99 -9.46
N ASP A 152 2.02 -12.06 -8.71
CA ASP A 152 0.90 -12.30 -7.80
C ASP A 152 -0.43 -12.33 -8.59
N ARG A 153 -0.76 -13.52 -9.07
CA ARG A 153 -2.00 -13.75 -9.84
C ARG A 153 -3.26 -13.54 -8.99
N ALA A 154 -3.21 -13.86 -7.70
CA ALA A 154 -4.36 -13.72 -6.82
C ALA A 154 -4.73 -12.24 -6.62
N CYS A 155 -3.73 -11.39 -6.41
CA CYS A 155 -3.90 -9.94 -6.36
C CYS A 155 -4.45 -9.39 -7.69
N LEU A 156 -3.92 -9.83 -8.84
CA LEU A 156 -4.45 -9.42 -10.15
C LEU A 156 -5.92 -9.80 -10.33
N THR A 157 -6.33 -11.01 -9.94
CA THR A 157 -7.73 -11.43 -10.01
C THR A 157 -8.62 -10.57 -9.11
N ARG A 158 -8.18 -10.23 -7.91
CA ARG A 158 -8.94 -9.36 -6.98
C ARG A 158 -9.07 -7.94 -7.50
N ILE A 159 -7.99 -7.34 -8.01
CA ILE A 159 -8.01 -6.01 -8.61
C ILE A 159 -8.92 -6.00 -9.85
N ALA A 160 -8.83 -7.02 -10.70
CA ALA A 160 -9.70 -7.14 -11.87
C ALA A 160 -11.18 -7.27 -11.48
N LEU A 161 -11.50 -8.04 -10.43
CA LEU A 161 -12.86 -8.15 -9.90
C LEU A 161 -13.39 -6.79 -9.43
N TRP A 162 -12.60 -6.05 -8.65
CA TRP A 162 -12.95 -4.70 -8.22
C TRP A 162 -13.23 -3.78 -9.43
N LEU A 163 -12.31 -3.73 -10.39
CA LEU A 163 -12.43 -2.86 -11.57
C LEU A 163 -13.62 -3.19 -12.47
N ARG A 164 -13.89 -4.48 -12.69
CA ARG A 164 -14.95 -4.93 -13.61
C ARG A 164 -16.34 -4.82 -13.00
N GLU A 165 -16.45 -5.11 -11.71
CA GLU A 165 -17.75 -5.35 -11.11
C GLU A 165 -18.23 -4.21 -10.23
N ALA A 166 -17.35 -3.56 -9.46
CA ALA A 166 -17.78 -2.66 -8.38
C ALA A 166 -16.85 -1.47 -8.17
N ARG A 167 -16.19 -1.01 -9.24
CA ARG A 167 -15.19 0.08 -9.20
C ARG A 167 -15.67 1.30 -8.42
N ASP A 168 -16.91 1.71 -8.68
CA ASP A 168 -17.49 2.95 -8.16
C ASP A 168 -18.05 2.81 -6.72
N ALA A 169 -18.13 1.59 -6.19
CA ALA A 169 -18.63 1.32 -4.83
C ALA A 169 -17.56 1.55 -3.75
N PHE A 170 -16.28 1.62 -4.14
CA PHE A 170 -15.16 1.80 -3.21
C PHE A 170 -14.53 3.18 -3.38
N GLY A 171 -14.19 3.80 -2.25
CA GLY A 171 -13.55 5.10 -2.21
C GLY A 171 -13.44 5.61 -0.78
N PRO A 172 -12.73 6.74 -0.55
CA PRO A 172 -12.56 7.30 0.80
C PRO A 172 -13.88 7.58 1.55
N SER A 173 -14.95 7.85 0.81
CA SER A 173 -16.28 8.14 1.35
C SER A 173 -17.21 6.91 1.44
N SER A 174 -16.80 5.72 0.98
CA SER A 174 -17.70 4.56 0.95
C SER A 174 -18.01 4.00 2.35
N GLY A 175 -17.15 4.29 3.34
CA GLY A 175 -17.24 3.76 4.69
C GLY A 175 -17.00 2.25 4.80
N ILE A 176 -16.67 1.59 3.69
CA ILE A 176 -16.30 0.16 3.66
C ILE A 176 -14.94 -0.01 4.34
N ARG A 177 -14.82 -1.00 5.23
CA ARG A 177 -13.56 -1.30 5.94
C ARG A 177 -13.25 -2.78 5.87
N LEU A 178 -11.98 -3.10 5.63
CA LEU A 178 -11.48 -4.47 5.55
C LEU A 178 -10.35 -4.67 6.57
N TRP A 179 -10.50 -5.65 7.46
CA TRP A 179 -9.43 -6.12 8.33
C TRP A 179 -8.93 -7.47 7.82
N LYS A 180 -7.61 -7.62 7.73
CA LYS A 180 -6.90 -8.86 7.41
C LYS A 180 -6.22 -9.35 8.68
N ARG A 181 -6.50 -10.56 9.15
CA ARG A 181 -5.95 -11.12 10.40
C ARG A 181 -5.56 -12.58 10.24
N PHE A 182 -4.45 -12.95 10.86
CA PHE A 182 -4.07 -14.35 10.99
C PHE A 182 -4.77 -14.96 12.23
N PRO A 183 -5.21 -16.22 12.17
CA PRO A 183 -5.79 -16.95 13.30
C PRO A 183 -4.80 -17.03 14.49
N PRO A 184 -5.25 -17.34 15.71
CA PRO A 184 -6.53 -18.02 16.04
C PRO A 184 -7.70 -17.12 16.48
N SER A 185 -7.47 -15.93 17.03
CA SER A 185 -8.52 -15.11 17.65
C SER A 185 -8.40 -13.65 17.24
N LEU A 186 -9.51 -12.92 17.24
CA LEU A 186 -9.49 -11.48 16.98
C LEU A 186 -8.79 -10.74 18.12
N GLU A 187 -7.83 -9.89 17.73
CA GLU A 187 -7.16 -8.94 18.60
C GLU A 187 -8.18 -7.93 19.16
N GLU A 188 -7.90 -7.40 20.35
CA GLU A 188 -8.84 -6.55 21.08
C GLU A 188 -9.07 -5.19 20.38
N ASP A 189 -8.07 -4.68 19.65
CA ASP A 189 -8.19 -3.48 18.81
C ASP A 189 -9.30 -3.64 17.75
N VAL A 190 -9.35 -4.79 17.07
CA VAL A 190 -10.36 -5.08 16.06
C VAL A 190 -11.74 -5.20 16.70
N VAL A 191 -11.83 -5.84 17.86
CA VAL A 191 -13.10 -5.95 18.59
C VAL A 191 -13.61 -4.57 19.00
N GLN A 192 -12.73 -3.69 19.47
CA GLN A 192 -13.06 -2.30 19.81
C GLN A 192 -13.50 -1.49 18.59
N ASP A 193 -12.80 -1.62 17.46
CA ASP A 193 -13.16 -0.99 16.19
C ASP A 193 -14.57 -1.41 15.73
N LEU A 194 -14.85 -2.71 15.78
CA LEU A 194 -16.16 -3.26 15.40
C LEU A 194 -17.25 -2.86 16.41
N ALA A 195 -16.92 -2.78 17.70
CA ALA A 195 -17.84 -2.29 18.72
C ALA A 195 -18.20 -0.81 18.50
N ALA A 196 -17.22 0.02 18.10
CA ALA A 196 -17.45 1.40 17.71
C ALA A 196 -18.37 1.53 16.49
N LEU A 197 -18.42 0.51 15.63
CA LEU A 197 -19.36 0.37 14.51
C LEU A 197 -20.74 -0.19 14.92
N GLY A 198 -20.98 -0.41 16.22
CA GLY A 198 -22.26 -0.82 16.78
C GLY A 198 -22.48 -2.33 16.84
N PHE A 199 -21.43 -3.15 16.69
CA PHE A 199 -21.54 -4.60 16.91
C PHE A 199 -21.28 -4.93 18.38
N LEU A 200 -22.03 -5.88 18.93
CA LEU A 200 -21.81 -6.32 20.32
C LEU A 200 -20.51 -7.16 20.39
N PRO A 201 -19.58 -6.88 21.32
CA PRO A 201 -18.34 -7.65 21.49
C PRO A 201 -18.57 -9.15 21.58
N GLU A 202 -19.61 -9.59 22.30
CA GLU A 202 -19.94 -11.01 22.45
C GLU A 202 -20.34 -11.65 21.12
N ARG A 203 -21.06 -10.91 20.25
CA ARG A 203 -21.41 -11.38 18.90
C ARG A 203 -20.21 -11.43 17.97
N ILE A 204 -19.26 -10.50 18.11
CA ILE A 204 -18.00 -10.53 17.38
C ILE A 204 -17.19 -11.77 17.77
N ARG A 205 -17.09 -12.07 19.08
CA ARG A 205 -16.38 -13.26 19.59
C ARG A 205 -17.04 -14.57 19.15
N GLN A 206 -18.37 -14.60 19.00
CA GLN A 206 -19.08 -15.78 18.48
C GLN A 206 -18.67 -16.13 17.04
N LEU A 207 -18.16 -15.17 16.25
CA LEU A 207 -17.67 -15.46 14.90
C LEU A 207 -16.49 -16.45 14.88
N ASP A 208 -15.78 -16.62 16.00
CA ASP A 208 -14.69 -17.60 16.12
C ASP A 208 -15.21 -19.04 16.09
N LEU A 209 -16.50 -19.24 16.37
CA LEU A 209 -17.17 -20.54 16.45
C LEU A 209 -18.05 -20.83 15.22
N GLU A 210 -18.13 -19.91 14.27
CA GLU A 210 -18.97 -20.05 13.08
C GLU A 210 -18.28 -20.91 12.01
N ASP A 211 -18.87 -22.07 11.70
CA ASP A 211 -18.38 -22.97 10.63
C ASP A 211 -18.79 -22.51 9.23
N THR A 212 -19.72 -21.55 9.11
CA THR A 212 -20.18 -21.04 7.82
C THR A 212 -19.18 -20.05 7.24
N ASN A 213 -18.81 -20.23 5.97
CA ASN A 213 -17.86 -19.35 5.28
C ASN A 213 -18.35 -18.98 3.87
N PRO A 214 -18.72 -17.71 3.59
CA PRO A 214 -18.70 -16.54 4.49
C PRO A 214 -19.86 -16.55 5.51
N CYS A 215 -19.66 -15.96 6.69
CA CYS A 215 -20.73 -15.67 7.65
C CYS A 215 -20.99 -14.17 7.78
N VAL A 216 -22.19 -13.77 8.20
CA VAL A 216 -22.64 -12.37 8.18
C VAL A 216 -23.34 -12.00 9.49
N LEU A 217 -22.92 -10.87 10.07
CA LEU A 217 -23.65 -10.17 11.12
C LEU A 217 -24.22 -8.88 10.59
N ARG A 218 -25.37 -8.45 11.13
CA ARG A 218 -26.03 -7.20 10.76
C ARG A 218 -26.30 -6.38 12.00
N ASN A 219 -26.18 -5.06 11.87
CA ASN A 219 -26.73 -4.10 12.80
C ASN A 219 -27.49 -2.98 12.05
N ASP A 220 -27.79 -1.90 12.76
CA ASP A 220 -28.45 -0.69 12.25
C ASP A 220 -27.54 0.17 11.35
N ARG A 221 -26.22 0.02 11.44
CA ARG A 221 -25.24 0.77 10.64
C ARG A 221 -24.79 0.05 9.37
N GLY A 222 -24.87 -1.28 9.34
CA GLY A 222 -24.44 -2.07 8.18
C GLY A 222 -24.31 -3.57 8.45
N TYR A 223 -23.44 -4.18 7.64
CA TYR A 223 -23.19 -5.61 7.62
C TYR A 223 -21.71 -5.88 7.85
N LEU A 224 -21.40 -6.86 8.69
CA LEU A 224 -20.07 -7.41 8.88
C LEU A 224 -20.03 -8.80 8.25
N ILE A 225 -19.19 -8.98 7.24
CA ILE A 225 -18.94 -10.26 6.58
C ILE A 225 -17.61 -10.80 7.09
N GLN A 226 -17.63 -12.02 7.61
CA GLN A 226 -16.41 -12.79 7.85
C GLN A 226 -16.20 -13.79 6.71
N PHE A 227 -14.97 -13.85 6.24
CA PHE A 227 -14.54 -14.82 5.24
C PHE A 227 -13.18 -15.40 5.59
N TRP A 228 -13.10 -16.72 5.62
CA TRP A 228 -11.86 -17.47 5.75
C TRP A 228 -11.31 -17.78 4.36
N ASN A 229 -10.16 -17.19 4.03
CA ASN A 229 -9.44 -17.48 2.80
C ASN A 229 -8.35 -18.50 3.10
N SER A 230 -8.60 -19.77 2.79
CA SER A 230 -7.59 -20.82 2.91
C SER A 230 -6.63 -20.77 1.72
N THR A 231 -5.37 -20.49 1.97
CA THR A 231 -4.29 -20.62 0.97
C THR A 231 -3.86 -22.07 0.90
N HIS A 232 -4.70 -22.94 0.35
CA HIS A 232 -4.37 -24.37 0.20
C HIS A 232 -3.28 -24.63 -0.86
N ASP A 233 -3.03 -23.67 -1.77
CA ASP A 233 -2.17 -23.86 -2.94
C ASP A 233 -0.89 -23.01 -2.92
N GLU A 234 -0.57 -22.29 -1.83
CA GLU A 234 0.65 -21.47 -1.74
C GLU A 234 1.78 -22.20 -0.98
N PRO A 235 2.94 -22.47 -1.63
CA PRO A 235 4.07 -23.15 -0.99
C PRO A 235 4.54 -22.39 0.25
N GLY A 236 4.57 -23.06 1.41
CA GLY A 236 5.02 -22.47 2.68
C GLY A 236 3.92 -21.82 3.54
N LEU A 237 2.68 -21.74 3.04
CA LEU A 237 1.49 -21.31 3.78
C LEU A 237 0.44 -22.42 3.90
N GLU A 238 0.84 -23.66 3.62
CA GLU A 238 0.01 -24.85 3.73
C GLU A 238 -0.63 -24.93 5.12
N GLY A 239 -1.97 -24.91 5.19
CA GLY A 239 -2.71 -24.94 6.44
C GLY A 239 -2.88 -23.57 7.14
N THR A 240 -2.36 -22.48 6.57
CA THR A 240 -2.62 -21.13 7.06
C THR A 240 -3.87 -20.57 6.39
N SER A 241 -4.88 -20.19 7.19
CA SER A 241 -6.07 -19.49 6.69
C SER A 241 -5.97 -18.01 7.05
N LEU A 242 -6.19 -17.12 6.09
CA LEU A 242 -6.32 -15.69 6.36
C LEU A 242 -7.78 -15.37 6.70
N ARG A 243 -8.03 -14.75 7.85
CA ARG A 243 -9.35 -14.24 8.22
C ARG A 243 -9.53 -12.83 7.65
N LEU A 244 -10.62 -12.64 6.92
CA LEU A 244 -11.03 -11.35 6.40
C LEU A 244 -12.34 -10.93 7.06
N LEU A 245 -12.36 -9.70 7.57
CA LEU A 245 -13.56 -9.06 8.09
C LEU A 245 -13.87 -7.85 7.22
N LEU A 246 -15.03 -7.82 6.60
CA LEU A 246 -15.49 -6.72 5.76
C LEU A 246 -16.71 -6.07 6.39
N PHE A 247 -16.58 -4.82 6.81
CA PHE A 247 -17.73 -3.99 7.16
C PHE A 247 -18.22 -3.23 5.93
N VAL A 248 -19.53 -3.30 5.69
CA VAL A 248 -20.22 -2.62 4.58
C VAL A 248 -21.39 -1.81 5.15
N PRO A 249 -21.35 -0.46 5.05
CA PRO A 249 -22.48 0.39 5.42
C PRO A 249 -23.74 0.05 4.64
N LEU A 250 -24.92 0.37 5.18
CA LEU A 250 -26.21 0.07 4.53
C LEU A 250 -26.31 0.60 3.09
N THR A 251 -25.81 1.80 2.83
CA THR A 251 -25.81 2.42 1.49
C THR A 251 -24.94 1.66 0.50
N ALA A 252 -23.71 1.30 0.90
CA ALA A 252 -22.81 0.51 0.09
C ALA A 252 -23.31 -0.93 -0.12
N TRP A 253 -24.03 -1.49 0.87
CA TRP A 253 -24.61 -2.83 0.77
C TRP A 253 -25.65 -2.91 -0.33
N THR A 254 -26.57 -1.94 -0.40
CA THR A 254 -27.58 -1.89 -1.47
C THR A 254 -26.96 -1.76 -2.84
N ASP A 255 -25.86 -1.03 -2.97
CA ASP A 255 -25.14 -0.90 -4.24
C ASP A 255 -24.46 -2.23 -4.61
N LEU A 256 -23.66 -2.81 -3.70
CA LEU A 256 -22.89 -4.03 -3.97
C LEU A 256 -23.77 -5.26 -4.24
N ARG A 257 -24.84 -5.45 -3.45
CA ARG A 257 -25.76 -6.59 -3.60
C ARG A 257 -26.84 -6.35 -4.64
N GLY A 258 -27.40 -5.15 -4.68
CA GLY A 258 -28.54 -4.82 -5.53
C GLY A 258 -28.11 -4.44 -6.94
N LYS A 259 -27.31 -3.38 -7.07
CA LYS A 259 -26.87 -2.86 -8.37
C LYS A 259 -25.82 -3.76 -9.03
N HIS A 260 -24.82 -4.18 -8.26
CA HIS A 260 -23.68 -4.95 -8.80
C HIS A 260 -23.88 -6.47 -8.74
N GLY A 261 -24.81 -6.95 -7.92
CA GLY A 261 -25.17 -8.37 -7.84
C GLY A 261 -24.09 -9.27 -7.25
N LEU A 262 -23.14 -8.71 -6.48
CA LEU A 262 -22.00 -9.46 -5.96
C LEU A 262 -22.41 -10.48 -4.88
N SER A 263 -21.82 -11.67 -4.93
CA SER A 263 -21.82 -12.61 -3.80
C SER A 263 -21.01 -12.05 -2.63
N LEU A 264 -21.22 -12.59 -1.43
CA LEU A 264 -20.47 -12.18 -0.23
C LEU A 264 -18.94 -12.37 -0.42
N LYS A 265 -18.54 -13.48 -1.05
CA LYS A 265 -17.15 -13.77 -1.38
C LYS A 265 -16.58 -12.75 -2.37
N GLU A 266 -17.34 -12.39 -3.41
CA GLU A 266 -16.91 -11.37 -4.37
C GLU A 266 -16.80 -9.99 -3.74
N MET A 267 -17.70 -9.61 -2.81
CA MET A 267 -17.61 -8.35 -2.07
C MET A 267 -16.30 -8.28 -1.28
N VAL A 268 -15.94 -9.35 -0.56
CA VAL A 268 -14.68 -9.43 0.19
C VAL A 268 -13.47 -9.36 -0.75
N HIS A 269 -13.47 -10.11 -1.85
CA HIS A 269 -12.36 -10.09 -2.80
C HIS A 269 -12.23 -8.76 -3.55
N ALA A 270 -13.33 -8.10 -3.89
CA ALA A 270 -13.31 -6.78 -4.51
C ALA A 270 -12.79 -5.71 -3.54
N ALA A 271 -13.24 -5.74 -2.28
CA ALA A 271 -12.71 -4.87 -1.24
C ALA A 271 -11.21 -5.07 -1.01
N TRP A 272 -10.77 -6.33 -1.05
CA TRP A 272 -9.35 -6.68 -0.95
C TRP A 272 -8.58 -6.20 -2.19
N GLY A 273 -9.09 -6.39 -3.40
CA GLY A 273 -8.47 -5.85 -4.62
C GLY A 273 -8.30 -4.33 -4.59
N TYR A 274 -9.33 -3.61 -4.14
CA TYR A 274 -9.25 -2.16 -3.91
C TYR A 274 -8.16 -1.82 -2.88
N ALA A 275 -8.12 -2.52 -1.74
CA ALA A 275 -7.14 -2.27 -0.69
C ALA A 275 -5.70 -2.56 -1.15
N ASP A 276 -5.47 -3.64 -1.89
CA ASP A 276 -4.15 -3.99 -2.44
C ASP A 276 -3.67 -2.90 -3.41
N ALA A 277 -4.56 -2.41 -4.28
CA ALA A 277 -4.26 -1.30 -5.17
C ALA A 277 -3.98 0.01 -4.41
N TYR A 278 -4.78 0.32 -3.39
CA TYR A 278 -4.62 1.51 -2.54
C TYR A 278 -3.30 1.53 -1.79
N GLU A 279 -2.94 0.45 -1.10
CA GLU A 279 -1.68 0.35 -0.36
C GLU A 279 -0.47 0.44 -1.28
N THR A 280 -0.55 -0.20 -2.46
CA THR A 280 0.51 -0.10 -3.48
C THR A 280 0.66 1.33 -3.96
N TRP A 281 -0.44 2.00 -4.31
CA TRP A 281 -0.41 3.40 -4.71
C TRP A 281 0.14 4.30 -3.62
N ARG A 282 -0.29 4.13 -2.37
CA ARG A 282 0.20 4.90 -1.23
C ARG A 282 1.72 4.77 -1.08
N SER A 283 2.25 3.56 -1.32
CA SER A 283 3.68 3.23 -1.28
C SER A 283 4.46 3.76 -2.47
N TRP A 284 3.84 3.80 -3.65
CA TRP A 284 4.49 4.14 -4.91
C TRP A 284 4.23 5.57 -5.39
N ARG A 285 3.44 6.35 -4.65
CA ARG A 285 2.96 7.67 -5.09
C ARG A 285 4.07 8.68 -5.40
N PHE A 286 5.29 8.50 -4.86
CA PHE A 286 6.39 9.41 -5.14
C PHE A 286 7.37 8.91 -6.21
N TYR A 287 7.15 7.72 -6.75
CA TYR A 287 7.84 7.33 -7.98
C TYR A 287 7.42 8.28 -9.09
N GLY A 288 8.34 8.58 -10.01
CA GLY A 288 8.05 9.29 -11.26
C GLY A 288 7.18 8.44 -12.18
N LEU A 289 5.94 8.19 -11.77
CA LEU A 289 4.95 7.42 -12.51
C LEU A 289 4.51 8.28 -13.71
N GLU A 290 4.99 7.93 -14.90
CA GLU A 290 4.34 8.33 -16.14
C GLU A 290 3.00 7.59 -16.23
N ILE A 291 1.98 8.16 -15.58
CA ILE A 291 0.61 7.69 -15.73
C ILE A 291 0.07 8.36 -16.98
N PRO A 292 -0.41 7.61 -17.98
CA PRO A 292 -0.97 8.21 -19.18
C PRO A 292 -2.15 9.11 -18.80
N THR A 293 -1.98 10.41 -19.01
CA THR A 293 -3.06 11.38 -19.10
C THR A 293 -3.13 11.82 -20.56
N GLU A 294 -4.33 11.88 -21.15
CA GLU A 294 -4.55 12.34 -22.51
C GLU A 294 -3.68 13.56 -22.85
N LYS A 295 -2.90 13.44 -23.94
CA LYS A 295 -2.06 14.46 -24.61
C LYS A 295 -0.57 14.53 -24.27
N GLY A 296 0.13 13.40 -24.10
CA GLY A 296 1.60 13.36 -24.24
C GLY A 296 2.37 14.40 -23.41
N LYS A 297 1.76 14.86 -22.31
CA LYS A 297 2.34 15.73 -21.31
C LYS A 297 2.49 14.88 -20.08
N THR A 298 3.73 14.52 -19.80
CA THR A 298 4.15 13.95 -18.53
C THR A 298 3.82 14.97 -17.45
N ALA A 299 2.79 14.70 -16.65
CA ALA A 299 2.63 15.38 -15.38
C ALA A 299 3.56 14.69 -14.39
N THR A 300 4.68 15.33 -14.07
CA THR A 300 5.46 14.96 -12.89
C THR A 300 4.54 15.13 -11.69
N ALA A 301 4.34 14.06 -10.92
CA ALA A 301 3.68 14.19 -9.63
C ALA A 301 4.52 15.16 -8.77
N VAL A 302 3.92 16.27 -8.36
CA VAL A 302 4.38 17.05 -7.20
C VAL A 302 3.70 16.45 -5.97
#